data_AF-A0AA40T4N1-F1
#
_entry.id   AF-A0AA40T4N1-F1
#
_cell.length_a   1.000
_cell.length_b   1.000
_cell.length_c   1.000
_cell.angle_alpha   90.00
_cell.angle_beta   90.00
_cell.angle_gamma   90.00
#
_symmetry.space_group_name_H-M   'P 1'
#
loop_
_entity.id
_entity.type
_entity.pdbx_description
1 polymer ?
#
loop_
_entity_poly.entity_id
_entity_poly.type
_entity_poly.pdbx_seq_one_letter_code
_entity_poly.pdbx_strand_id
1 'polypeptide(L)'
;MLYWLKSGQVSSRRKLAERLGHDEATITRWLRKCKDEGLRGLLELKHAPGKVPSISGKDLERLKKRLQEPSGFQSYGQIHQWLKSELGLAVAYKTVYEVVRNRLGAKLKVPRPQSTKQHPESLSHLKKNCL
;
A
#
# COMPACT_ATOMS: atom_id res chain seq x y z
N MET A 1 -24.07 0.18 -24.20
CA MET A 1 -25.07 -0.75 -23.61
C MET A 1 -26.34 -0.03 -23.12
N LEU A 2 -26.29 0.69 -21.99
CA LEU A 2 -27.48 1.29 -21.36
C LEU A 2 -28.21 2.30 -22.24
N TYR A 3 -27.46 3.10 -23.01
CA TYR A 3 -28.04 4.03 -23.98
C TYR A 3 -28.97 3.33 -24.99
N TRP A 4 -28.54 2.21 -25.58
CA TRP A 4 -29.34 1.46 -26.58
C TRP A 4 -30.59 0.80 -25.99
N LEU A 5 -30.54 0.40 -24.72
CA LEU A 5 -31.72 -0.07 -23.99
C LEU A 5 -32.69 1.08 -23.70
N LYS A 6 -32.17 2.24 -23.28
CA LYS A 6 -32.99 3.42 -22.97
C LYS A 6 -33.59 4.08 -24.21
N SER A 7 -32.89 4.04 -25.34
CA SER A 7 -33.37 4.56 -26.62
C SER A 7 -34.23 3.56 -27.42
N GLY A 8 -34.48 2.35 -26.88
CA GLY A 8 -35.29 1.32 -27.52
C GLY A 8 -34.65 0.67 -28.75
N GLN A 9 -33.40 0.98 -29.07
CA GLN A 9 -32.70 0.46 -30.25
C GLN A 9 -32.39 -1.04 -30.16
N VAL A 10 -32.31 -1.59 -28.94
CA VAL A 10 -32.11 -3.02 -28.70
C VAL A 10 -32.99 -3.47 -27.54
N SER A 11 -33.80 -4.50 -27.76
CA SER A 11 -34.69 -5.10 -26.75
C SER A 11 -34.23 -6.47 -26.24
N SER A 12 -33.27 -7.12 -26.92
CA SER A 12 -32.77 -8.46 -26.57
C SER A 12 -31.32 -8.42 -26.07
N ARG A 13 -31.05 -9.17 -24.99
CA ARG A 13 -29.70 -9.30 -24.39
C ARG A 13 -28.71 -9.94 -25.35
N ARG A 14 -29.15 -10.93 -26.13
CA ARG A 14 -28.34 -11.58 -27.17
C ARG A 14 -27.89 -10.60 -28.26
N LYS A 15 -28.81 -9.80 -28.79
CA LYS A 15 -28.49 -8.76 -29.78
C LYS A 15 -27.53 -7.71 -29.21
N LEU A 16 -27.66 -7.41 -27.92
CA LEU A 16 -26.78 -6.47 -27.21
C LEU A 16 -25.37 -7.03 -27.03
N ALA A 17 -25.26 -8.32 -26.72
CA ALA A 17 -24.01 -9.06 -26.59
C ALA A 17 -23.26 -9.13 -27.94
N GLU A 18 -23.94 -9.54 -29.01
CA GLU A 18 -23.41 -9.58 -30.38
C GLU A 18 -22.89 -8.20 -30.82
N ARG A 19 -23.65 -7.12 -30.56
CA ARG A 19 -23.27 -5.76 -30.96
C ARG A 19 -22.13 -5.16 -30.13
N LEU A 20 -21.95 -5.60 -28.88
CA LEU A 20 -20.88 -5.13 -28.00
C LEU A 20 -19.62 -6.01 -28.06
N GLY A 21 -19.66 -7.15 -28.76
CA GLY A 21 -18.53 -8.09 -28.80
C GLY A 21 -18.25 -8.75 -27.46
N HIS A 22 -19.29 -8.94 -26.63
CA HIS A 22 -19.17 -9.56 -25.32
C HIS A 22 -20.11 -10.74 -25.17
N ASP A 23 -19.79 -11.64 -24.25
CA ASP A 23 -20.67 -12.76 -23.91
C ASP A 23 -21.97 -12.30 -23.23
N GLU A 24 -23.07 -13.04 -23.46
CA GLU A 24 -24.38 -12.72 -22.90
C GLU A 24 -24.39 -12.72 -21.37
N ALA A 25 -23.58 -13.58 -20.72
CA ALA A 25 -23.46 -13.60 -19.27
C ALA A 25 -22.80 -12.33 -18.73
N THR A 26 -21.87 -11.73 -19.48
CA THR A 26 -21.22 -10.45 -19.10
C THR A 26 -22.21 -9.30 -19.17
N ILE A 27 -23.00 -9.22 -20.25
CA ILE A 27 -24.09 -8.24 -20.37
C ILE A 27 -25.10 -8.41 -19.23
N THR A 28 -25.49 -9.65 -18.92
CA THR A 28 -26.40 -9.95 -17.82
C THR A 28 -25.84 -9.51 -16.46
N ARG A 29 -24.55 -9.76 -16.19
CA ARG A 29 -23.88 -9.29 -14.96
C ARG A 29 -23.88 -7.77 -14.85
N TRP A 30 -23.55 -7.05 -15.94
CA TRP A 30 -23.55 -5.58 -15.93
C TRP A 30 -24.94 -4.99 -15.74
N LEU A 31 -25.97 -5.57 -16.36
CA LEU A 31 -27.36 -5.12 -16.19
C LEU A 31 -27.86 -5.37 -14.76
N ARG A 32 -27.52 -6.51 -14.15
CA ARG A 32 -27.81 -6.76 -12.73
C ARG A 32 -27.11 -5.74 -11.83
N LYS A 33 -25.80 -5.54 -12.01
CA LYS A 33 -25.03 -4.53 -11.26
C LYS A 33 -25.63 -3.13 -11.37
N CYS A 34 -26.04 -2.74 -12.58
CA CYS A 34 -26.70 -1.45 -12.81
C CYS A 34 -28.10 -1.35 -12.16
N LYS A 35 -28.82 -2.47 -12.03
CA LYS A 35 -30.13 -2.51 -11.37
C LYS A 35 -29.99 -2.42 -9.85
N ASP A 36 -28.98 -3.09 -9.29
CA ASP A 36 -28.80 -3.21 -7.84
C ASP A 36 -28.04 -1.99 -7.25
N GLU A 37 -26.99 -1.53 -7.91
CA GLU A 37 -26.09 -0.46 -7.43
C GLU A 37 -26.23 0.86 -8.25
N GLY A 38 -27.14 0.87 -9.24
CA GLY A 38 -27.31 2.00 -10.14
C GLY A 38 -26.15 2.21 -11.11
N LEU A 39 -26.14 3.37 -11.77
CA LEU A 39 -25.04 3.75 -12.68
C LEU A 39 -23.69 3.87 -11.93
N ARG A 40 -23.73 4.31 -10.67
CA ARG A 40 -22.54 4.47 -9.84
C ARG A 40 -21.82 3.14 -9.63
N GLY A 41 -22.55 2.07 -9.30
CA GLY A 41 -21.95 0.74 -9.17
C GLY A 41 -21.37 0.23 -10.48
N LEU A 42 -22.01 0.48 -11.63
CA LEU A 42 -21.43 0.07 -12.92
C LEU A 42 -20.09 0.76 -13.21
N LEU A 43 -19.91 2.01 -12.78
CA LEU A 43 -18.67 2.78 -12.94
C LEU A 43 -17.62 2.47 -11.87
N GLU A 44 -17.99 1.78 -10.80
CA GLU A 44 -17.06 1.42 -9.74
C GLU A 44 -16.10 0.30 -10.19
N LEU A 45 -14.81 0.65 -10.27
CA LEU A 45 -13.71 -0.27 -10.48
C LEU A 45 -13.33 -0.91 -9.14
N LYS A 46 -13.86 -2.11 -8.88
CA LYS A 46 -13.49 -2.90 -7.70
C LYS A 46 -12.14 -3.56 -7.95
N HIS A 47 -11.15 -3.22 -7.13
CA HIS A 47 -9.89 -3.95 -7.06
C HIS A 47 -10.01 -5.03 -5.99
N ALA A 48 -9.66 -6.27 -6.34
CA ALA A 48 -9.56 -7.33 -5.34
C ALA A 48 -8.54 -6.91 -4.28
N PRO A 49 -8.82 -7.15 -2.98
CA PRO A 49 -7.84 -6.86 -1.94
C PRO A 49 -6.56 -7.63 -2.24
N GLY A 50 -5.43 -6.91 -2.27
CA GLY A 50 -4.14 -7.51 -2.50
C GLY A 50 -3.73 -8.47 -1.37
N LYS A 51 -2.59 -9.14 -1.54
CA LYS A 51 -2.03 -10.02 -0.51
C LYS A 51 -1.87 -9.28 0.81
N VAL A 52 -2.26 -9.91 1.92
CA VAL A 52 -2.08 -9.36 3.27
C VAL A 52 -0.59 -9.08 3.51
N PRO A 53 -0.23 -7.86 3.98
CA PRO A 53 1.17 -7.52 4.24
C PRO A 53 1.79 -8.41 5.32
N SER A 54 3.06 -8.79 5.13
CA SER A 54 3.80 -9.62 6.09
C SER A 54 4.05 -8.93 7.45
N ILE A 55 4.00 -7.59 7.49
CA ILE A 55 4.06 -6.79 8.72
C ILE A 55 2.74 -6.04 8.82
N SER A 56 1.85 -6.48 9.72
CA SER A 56 0.52 -5.91 9.86
C SER A 56 0.04 -5.88 11.32
N GLY A 57 -0.99 -5.08 11.58
CA GLY A 57 -1.65 -5.00 12.88
C GLY A 57 -0.68 -4.71 14.03
N LYS A 58 -0.66 -5.62 15.01
CA LYS A 58 0.11 -5.49 16.26
C LYS A 58 1.62 -5.39 16.03
N ASP A 59 2.15 -6.07 15.02
CA ASP A 59 3.59 -6.10 14.75
C ASP A 59 4.07 -4.77 14.16
N LEU A 60 3.22 -4.11 13.36
CA LEU A 60 3.49 -2.78 12.84
C LEU A 60 3.52 -1.74 13.97
N GLU A 61 2.58 -1.82 14.91
CA GLU A 61 2.55 -0.92 16.07
C GLU A 61 3.76 -1.14 16.99
N ARG A 62 4.18 -2.40 17.21
CA ARG A 62 5.40 -2.71 17.96
C ARG A 62 6.64 -2.15 17.27
N LEU A 63 6.76 -2.33 15.96
CA LEU A 63 7.86 -1.76 15.17
C LEU A 63 7.87 -0.23 15.26
N LYS A 64 6.70 0.42 15.17
CA LYS A 64 6.57 1.88 15.27
C LYS A 64 7.02 2.39 16.63
N LYS A 65 6.59 1.75 17.73
CA LYS A 65 7.05 2.11 19.09
C LYS A 65 8.56 1.96 19.22
N ARG A 66 9.11 0.83 18.77
CA ARG A 66 10.56 0.58 18.85
C ARG A 66 11.38 1.59 18.05
N LEU A 67 10.88 2.04 16.91
CA LEU A 67 11.52 3.09 16.09
C LEU A 67 11.53 4.47 16.76
N GLN A 68 10.63 4.74 17.69
CA GLN A 68 10.58 6.01 18.44
C GLN A 68 11.53 6.04 19.65
N GLU A 69 12.00 4.88 20.10
CA GLU A 69 12.90 4.81 21.25
C GLU A 69 14.24 5.50 20.98
N PRO A 70 14.82 6.17 21.99
CA PRO A 70 16.07 6.93 21.83
C PRO A 70 17.27 6.05 21.47
N SER A 71 17.24 4.76 21.82
CA SER A 71 18.27 3.78 21.43
C SER A 71 18.22 3.43 19.93
N GLY A 72 17.06 3.59 19.28
CA GLY A 72 16.86 3.53 17.83
C GLY A 72 17.45 2.31 17.10
N PHE A 73 17.37 2.35 15.76
CA PHE A 73 18.11 1.42 14.89
C PHE A 73 19.12 2.20 14.05
N GLN A 74 20.33 1.65 13.96
CA GLN A 74 21.42 2.20 13.16
C GLN A 74 21.37 1.70 11.71
N SER A 75 20.71 0.57 11.43
CA SER A 75 20.58 0.06 10.07
C SER A 75 19.28 -0.72 9.86
N TYR A 76 18.87 -0.86 8.60
CA TYR A 76 17.76 -1.75 8.23
C TYR A 76 18.10 -3.23 8.50
N GLY A 77 19.38 -3.60 8.52
CA GLY A 77 19.83 -4.93 8.90
C GLY A 77 19.51 -5.26 10.37
N GLN A 78 19.72 -4.29 11.27
CA GLN A 78 19.34 -4.44 12.68
C GLN A 78 17.83 -4.58 12.84
N ILE A 79 17.04 -3.81 12.07
CA ILE A 79 15.57 -3.94 12.08
C ILE A 79 15.15 -5.32 11.59
N HIS A 80 15.75 -5.81 10.49
CA HIS A 80 15.47 -7.13 9.96
C HIS A 80 15.79 -8.25 10.96
N GLN A 81 16.93 -8.16 11.66
CA GLN A 81 17.28 -9.12 12.70
C GLN A 81 16.34 -9.03 13.91
N TRP A 82 15.99 -7.83 14.34
CA TRP A 82 15.05 -7.60 15.45
C TRP A 82 13.65 -8.14 15.15
N LEU A 83 13.14 -7.95 13.91
CA LEU A 83 11.88 -8.52 13.47
C LEU A 83 11.90 -10.05 13.51
N LYS A 84 13.05 -10.66 13.18
CA LYS A 84 13.23 -12.11 13.25
C LYS A 84 13.34 -12.62 14.70
N SER A 85 14.06 -11.92 15.57
CA SER A 85 14.32 -12.39 16.94
C SER A 85 13.15 -12.14 17.89
N GLU A 86 12.57 -10.94 17.87
CA GLU A 86 11.53 -10.54 18.84
C GLU A 86 10.11 -10.86 18.38
N LEU A 87 9.86 -10.82 17.07
CA LEU A 87 8.54 -11.05 16.48
C LEU A 87 8.43 -12.37 15.70
N GLY A 88 9.54 -13.10 15.53
CA GLY A 88 9.56 -14.33 14.74
C GLY A 88 9.25 -14.12 13.24
N LEU A 89 9.27 -12.88 12.75
CA LEU A 89 8.88 -12.53 11.39
C LEU A 89 10.07 -12.64 10.44
N ALA A 90 10.10 -13.72 9.65
CA ALA A 90 11.03 -13.88 8.54
C ALA A 90 10.52 -13.09 7.32
N VAL A 91 10.86 -11.80 7.25
CA VAL A 91 10.50 -10.90 6.15
C VAL A 91 11.70 -10.58 5.27
N ALA A 92 11.50 -10.44 3.97
CA ALA A 92 12.57 -10.03 3.07
C ALA A 92 13.09 -8.63 3.42
N TYR A 93 14.40 -8.40 3.28
CA TYR A 93 15.03 -7.11 3.54
C TYR A 93 14.36 -5.95 2.78
N LYS A 94 13.98 -6.18 1.52
CA LYS A 94 13.25 -5.18 0.71
C LYS A 94 11.93 -4.76 1.36
N THR A 95 11.19 -5.71 1.94
CA THR A 95 9.94 -5.43 2.66
C THR A 95 10.19 -4.60 3.91
N VAL A 96 11.28 -4.87 4.65
CA VAL A 96 11.68 -4.05 5.80
C VAL A 96 11.97 -2.62 5.36
N TYR A 97 12.75 -2.44 4.28
CA TYR A 97 13.03 -1.11 3.73
C TYR A 97 11.74 -0.38 3.33
N GLU A 98 10.87 -1.03 2.55
CA GLU A 98 9.62 -0.44 2.08
C GLU A 98 8.70 -0.03 3.24
N VAL A 99 8.55 -0.89 4.25
CA VAL A 99 7.73 -0.59 5.43
C VAL A 99 8.33 0.54 6.24
N VAL A 100 9.62 0.49 6.57
CA VAL A 100 10.25 1.48 7.45
C VAL A 100 10.42 2.83 6.76
N ARG A 101 10.89 2.84 5.51
CA ARG A 101 11.17 4.08 4.75
C ARG A 101 9.91 4.67 4.14
N ASN A 102 9.14 3.89 3.38
CA ASN A 102 8.04 4.43 2.57
C ASN A 102 6.74 4.51 3.37
N ARG A 103 6.40 3.46 4.12
CA ARG A 103 5.13 3.40 4.85
C ARG A 103 5.18 4.15 6.19
N LEU A 104 6.25 3.99 6.96
CA LEU A 104 6.41 4.62 8.27
C LEU A 104 7.18 5.95 8.23
N GLY A 105 7.85 6.28 7.12
CA GLY A 105 8.61 7.52 6.99
C GLY A 105 9.81 7.64 7.93
N ALA A 106 10.26 6.53 8.54
CA ALA A 106 11.25 6.56 9.59
C ALA A 106 12.66 6.88 9.05
N LYS A 107 13.38 7.74 9.77
CA LYS A 107 14.81 7.99 9.54
C LYS A 107 15.64 7.16 10.52
N LEU A 108 16.61 6.41 10.00
CA LEU A 108 17.54 5.66 10.82
C LEU A 108 18.36 6.59 11.73
N LYS A 109 18.73 6.09 12.91
CA LYS A 109 19.58 6.79 13.87
C LYS A 109 21.06 6.57 13.55
N VAL A 110 21.43 6.94 12.33
CA VAL A 110 22.82 6.87 11.85
C VAL A 110 23.48 8.22 12.13
N PRO A 111 24.72 8.24 12.68
CA PRO A 111 25.48 9.47 12.78
C PRO A 111 25.66 10.09 11.38
N ARG A 112 25.52 11.42 11.28
CA ARG A 112 25.77 12.13 10.03
C ARG A 112 27.23 11.89 9.61
N PRO A 113 27.52 11.52 8.35
CA PRO A 113 28.89 11.44 7.87
C PRO A 113 29.63 12.75 8.15
N GLN A 114 30.77 12.67 8.82
CA GLN A 114 31.61 13.83 9.11
C GLN A 114 32.66 13.99 8.01
N SER A 115 32.86 15.22 7.54
CA SER A 115 33.96 15.55 6.65
C SER A 115 35.23 15.75 7.47
N THR A 116 36.39 15.36 6.93
CA THR A 116 37.71 15.60 7.57
C THR A 116 38.01 17.09 7.78
N LYS A 117 37.32 17.98 7.06
CA LYS A 117 37.45 19.44 7.20
C LYS A 117 36.41 20.07 8.15
N GLN A 118 35.62 19.25 8.85
CA GLN A 118 34.49 19.75 9.65
C GLN A 118 34.95 20.28 11.00
N HIS A 119 34.66 21.56 11.28
CA HIS A 119 35.03 22.19 12.54
C HIS A 119 34.18 21.68 13.72
N PRO A 120 34.79 21.46 14.91
CA PRO A 120 34.12 20.88 16.07
C PRO A 120 32.95 21.72 16.59
N GLU A 121 33.02 23.05 16.47
CA GLU A 121 31.96 23.98 16.87
C GLU A 121 30.67 23.82 16.04
N SER A 122 30.77 23.31 14.81
CA SER A 122 29.62 23.07 13.93
C SER A 122 28.81 21.83 14.30
N LEU A 123 29.29 20.98 15.22
CA LEU A 123 28.62 19.73 15.62
C LEU A 123 27.48 19.95 16.62
N SER A 124 27.57 20.97 17.47
CA SER A 124 26.59 21.26 18.54
C SER A 124 25.23 21.71 18.00
N HIS A 125 25.20 22.37 16.83
CA HIS A 125 23.97 22.90 16.22
C HIS A 125 23.16 21.86 15.41
N LEU A 126 23.67 20.63 15.25
CA LEU A 126 22.99 19.61 14.45
C LEU A 126 21.85 18.95 15.23
N LYS A 127 20.60 19.33 14.89
CA LYS A 127 19.39 18.75 15.47
C LYS A 127 19.27 17.25 15.15
N LYS A 128 19.06 16.43 16.20
CA LYS A 128 18.68 15.01 16.08
C LYS A 128 17.16 14.93 15.87
N ASN A 129 16.70 14.91 14.62
CA ASN A 129 15.29 14.68 14.37
C ASN A 129 14.95 13.20 14.64
N CYS A 130 14.01 12.98 15.55
CA CYS A 130 13.25 11.74 15.68
C CYS A 130 12.00 11.84 14.80
N LEU A 131 11.38 10.70 14.51
CA LEU A 131 10.01 10.66 13.98
C LEU A 131 9.08 11.47 14.87
#